data_AF-A0A496TS66-F1
#
_entry.id   AF-A0A496TS66-F1
#
_cell.length_a   1.000
_cell.length_b   1.000
_cell.length_c   1.000
_cell.angle_alpha   90.00
_cell.angle_beta   90.00
_cell.angle_gamma   90.00
#
_symmetry.space_group_name_H-M   'P 1'
#
loop_
_entity.id
_entity.type
_entity.pdbx_description
1 polymer ?
#
loop_
_entity_poly.entity_id
_entity_poly.type
_entity_poly.pdbx_seq_one_letter_code
_entity_poly.pdbx_strand_id
1 'polypeptide(L)' 'FYKDIYTEDNLRKMGLNKRQIEMVKYMKKHKTVSLSSFKDIVSGVSEKTLYRDLQELVDRGLLKKIGEKKGRKYELS' A
#
# COMPACT_ATOMS: atom_id res chain seq x y z
N PHE A 1 -22.05 -0.16 12.53
CA PHE A 1 -20.68 0.35 12.76
C PHE A 1 -19.78 -0.13 11.63
N TYR A 2 -19.34 0.76 10.74
CA TYR A 2 -18.41 0.39 9.67
C TYR A 2 -17.06 0.01 10.30
N LYS A 3 -16.75 -1.28 10.27
CA LYS A 3 -15.49 -1.82 10.78
C LYS A 3 -14.39 -1.33 9.86
N ASP A 4 -13.55 -0.46 10.39
CA ASP A 4 -12.44 0.10 9.64
C ASP A 4 -11.38 -1.00 9.43
N ILE A 5 -11.47 -1.71 8.31
CA ILE A 5 -10.65 -2.89 8.00
C ILE A 5 -9.16 -2.56 7.82
N TYR A 6 -8.83 -1.28 7.72
CA TYR A 6 -7.47 -0.78 7.55
C TYR A 6 -6.83 -0.31 8.87
N THR A 7 -7.32 -0.82 10.01
CA THR A 7 -6.69 -0.62 11.32
C THR A 7 -5.40 -1.44 11.43
N GLU A 8 -4.44 -0.94 12.20
CA GLU A 8 -3.14 -1.62 12.37
C GLU A 8 -3.29 -3.05 12.90
N ASP A 9 -4.19 -3.28 13.86
CA ASP A 9 -4.48 -4.62 14.40
C ASP A 9 -4.99 -5.57 13.31
N ASN A 10 -5.94 -5.12 12.47
CA ASN A 10 -6.49 -5.93 11.41
C ASN A 10 -5.46 -6.22 10.32
N LEU A 11 -4.63 -5.24 9.97
CA LEU A 11 -3.55 -5.41 9.00
C LEU A 11 -2.46 -6.36 9.52
N ARG A 12 -2.12 -6.29 10.81
CA ARG A 12 -1.22 -7.29 11.44
C ARG A 12 -1.84 -8.69 11.40
N LYS A 13 -3.14 -8.83 11.69
CA LYS A 13 -3.86 -10.11 11.59
C LYS A 13 -3.91 -10.66 10.17
N MET A 14 -3.89 -9.80 9.16
CA MET A 14 -3.73 -10.21 7.76
C MET A 14 -2.30 -10.69 7.43
N GLY A 15 -1.34 -10.58 8.36
CA GLY A 15 0.05 -10.98 8.12
C GLY A 15 0.84 -9.96 7.27
N LEU A 16 0.48 -8.68 7.37
CA LEU A 16 1.20 -7.59 6.73
C LEU A 16 2.39 -7.16 7.59
N ASN A 17 3.50 -6.85 6.93
CA ASN A 17 4.68 -6.31 7.59
C ASN A 17 4.53 -4.82 7.92
N LYS A 18 5.34 -4.31 8.84
CA LYS A 18 5.30 -2.89 9.29
C LYS A 18 5.29 -1.90 8.12
N ARG A 19 6.15 -2.11 7.11
CA ARG A 19 6.20 -1.27 5.89
C ARG A 19 4.86 -1.26 5.15
N GLN A 20 4.28 -2.44 4.90
CA GLN A 20 2.99 -2.57 4.20
C GLN A 20 1.85 -1.91 5.00
N ILE A 21 1.88 -2.04 6.33
CA ILE A 21 0.91 -1.39 7.22
C ILE A 21 1.01 0.14 7.12
N GLU A 22 2.22 0.69 7.15
CA GLU A 22 2.45 2.13 6.94
C GLU A 22 1.97 2.58 5.56
N MET A 23 2.22 1.77 4.52
CA MET A 23 1.77 2.05 3.16
C MET A 23 0.25 2.15 3.08
N VAL A 24 -0.47 1.17 3.64
CA VAL A 24 -1.96 1.17 3.67
C VAL A 24 -2.50 2.34 4.48
N LYS A 25 -1.91 2.63 5.65
CA LYS A 25 -2.28 3.78 6.48
C LYS A 25 -2.10 5.12 5.74
N TYR A 26 -1.01 5.25 4.99
CA TYR A 26 -0.74 6.43 4.18
C TYR A 26 -1.76 6.55 3.04
N MET A 27 -2.04 5.45 2.33
CA MET A 27 -3.06 5.41 1.27
C MET A 27 -4.45 5.79 1.75
N LYS A 28 -4.82 5.40 2.97
CA LYS A 28 -6.10 5.76 3.58
C LYS A 28 -6.27 7.28 3.66
N LYS A 29 -5.18 8.02 3.88
CA LYS A 29 -5.19 9.49 3.88
C LYS A 29 -5.09 10.08 2.47
N HIS A 30 -4.32 9.45 1.58
CA HIS A 30 -3.97 10.02 0.28
C HIS A 30 -4.82 9.59 -0.92
N LYS A 31 -5.86 8.75 -0.74
CA LYS A 31 -6.72 8.13 -1.78
C LYS A 31 -5.95 7.34 -2.86
N THR A 32 -5.13 8.01 -3.65
CA THR A 32 -4.27 7.43 -4.68
C THR A 32 -2.80 7.78 -4.42
N VAL A 33 -1.92 6.80 -4.59
CA VAL A 33 -0.49 6.97 -4.36
C VAL A 33 0.31 6.31 -5.47
N SER A 34 1.53 6.80 -5.68
CA SER A 34 2.47 6.22 -6.62
C SER A 34 3.64 5.57 -5.88
N LEU A 35 4.42 4.75 -6.59
CA LEU A 35 5.66 4.16 -6.06
C LEU A 35 6.61 5.24 -5.52
N SER A 36 6.68 6.39 -6.19
CA SER A 36 7.52 7.52 -5.78
C SER A 36 7.09 8.10 -4.44
N SER A 37 5.78 8.22 -4.18
CA SER A 37 5.26 8.66 -2.87
C SER A 37 5.67 7.69 -1.76
N PHE A 38 5.71 6.39 -2.05
CA PHE A 38 6.16 5.39 -1.08
C PHE A 38 7.64 5.45 -0.78
N LYS A 39 8.45 5.80 -1.77
CA LYS A 39 9.89 6.00 -1.60
C LYS A 39 10.20 7.15 -0.65
N ASP A 40 9.34 8.17 -0.63
CA ASP A 40 9.49 9.32 0.26
C ASP A 40 9.16 8.98 1.72
N ILE A 41 8.11 8.18 1.95
CA ILE A 41 7.71 7.78 3.31
C ILE A 41 8.48 6.57 3.86
N VAL A 42 8.85 5.61 3.01
CA VAL A 42 9.59 4.40 3.39
C VAL A 42 11.02 4.53 2.89
N SER A 43 11.89 5.01 3.76
CA SER A 43 13.33 5.08 3.51
C SER A 43 14.03 3.74 3.76
N GLY A 44 15.17 3.52 3.10
CA GLY A 44 16.01 2.32 3.33
C GLY A 44 15.62 1.07 2.53
N VAL A 45 14.72 1.20 1.55
CA VAL A 45 14.34 0.13 0.62
C VAL A 45 14.44 0.57 -0.83
N SER A 46 14.83 -0.34 -1.71
CA SER A 46 14.84 -0.05 -3.15
C SER A 46 13.43 0.00 -3.73
N GLU A 47 13.27 0.71 -4.84
CA GLU A 47 11.99 0.79 -5.59
C GLU A 47 11.44 -0.59 -5.96
N LYS A 48 12.33 -1.55 -6.26
CA LYS A 48 11.94 -2.94 -6.54
C LYS A 48 11.29 -3.62 -5.33
N THR A 49 11.74 -3.31 -4.12
CA THR A 49 11.16 -3.86 -2.88
C THR A 49 9.79 -3.24 -2.64
N LEU A 50 9.66 -1.90 -2.73
CA LEU A 50 8.37 -1.21 -2.63
C LEU A 50 7.36 -1.71 -3.66
N TYR A 51 7.83 -1.97 -4.89
CA TYR A 51 6.99 -2.52 -5.94
C TYR A 51 6.49 -3.92 -5.60
N ARG A 52 7.33 -4.78 -5.01
CA ARG A 52 6.92 -6.11 -4.51
C ARG A 52 5.92 -5.99 -3.37
N ASP A 53 6.18 -5.14 -2.38
CA ASP A 53 5.24 -4.89 -1.27
C ASP A 53 3.86 -4.43 -1.79
N LEU A 54 3.83 -3.53 -2.79
CA LEU A 54 2.59 -3.10 -3.44
C LEU A 54 1.91 -4.22 -4.22
N GLN A 55 2.69 -5.05 -4.91
CA GLN A 55 2.14 -6.14 -5.68
C GLN A 55 1.52 -7.21 -4.77
N GLU A 56 2.14 -7.52 -3.62
CA GLU A 56 1.53 -8.37 -2.59
C GLU A 56 0.23 -7.78 -2.05
N LEU A 57 0.19 -6.47 -1.79
CA LEU A 57 -1.02 -5.80 -1.33
C LEU A 57 -2.15 -5.83 -2.38
N VAL A 58 -1.80 -5.73 -3.67
CA VAL A 58 -2.75 -5.91 -4.78
C VAL A 58 -3.22 -7.35 -4.87
N ASP A 59 -2.32 -8.33 -4.74
CA ASP A 59 -2.62 -9.76 -4.81
C ASP A 59 -3.55 -10.19 -3.67
N ARG A 60 -3.36 -9.62 -2.48
CA ARG A 60 -4.26 -9.76 -1.32
C ARG A 60 -5.62 -9.07 -1.49
N GLY A 61 -5.84 -8.36 -2.59
CA GLY A 61 -7.09 -7.63 -2.86
C GLY A 61 -7.28 -6.36 -2.03
N LEU A 62 -6.25 -5.90 -1.33
CA LEU A 62 -6.31 -4.67 -0.52
C LEU A 62 -6.15 -3.42 -1.39
N LEU A 63 -5.35 -3.53 -2.46
CA LEU A 63 -5.07 -2.44 -3.38
C LEU A 63 -5.51 -2.76 -4.80
N LYS A 64 -5.89 -1.72 -5.53
CA LYS A 64 -6.12 -1.75 -6.97
C LYS A 64 -5.06 -0.93 -7.69
N LYS A 65 -4.48 -1.55 -8.72
CA LYS A 65 -3.58 -0.86 -9.66
C LYS A 65 -4.43 -0.03 -10.64
N ILE A 66 -4.13 1.26 -10.75
CA ILE A 66 -4.81 2.20 -11.64
C ILE A 66 -3.78 2.81 -12.60
N GLY A 67 -3.99 2.64 -13.91
CA GLY A 67 -3.20 3.26 -14.98
C GLY A 67 -2.13 2.39 -15.64
N GLU A 68 -1.61 2.88 -16.78
CA GLU A 68 -0.68 2.15 -17.65
C GLU A 68 0.77 2.66 -17.57
N LYS A 69 1.71 1.69 -17.48
CA LYS A 69 3.18 1.78 -17.55
C LYS A 69 3.91 2.93 -16.82
N LYS A 70 3.79 4.19 -17.25
CA LYS A 70 4.64 5.31 -16.78
C LYS A 70 4.03 6.13 -15.63
N GLY A 71 2.76 5.89 -15.28
CA GLY A 71 2.04 6.63 -14.23
C GLY A 71 1.20 5.73 -13.32
N ARG A 72 1.67 4.51 -13.05
CA ARG A 72 0.93 3.55 -12.22
C ARG A 72 0.67 4.13 -10.83
N LYS A 73 -0.60 4.24 -10.51
CA LYS A 73 -1.11 4.61 -9.20
C LYS A 73 -1.75 3.40 -8.56
N TYR A 74 -1.83 3.44 -7.25
CA TYR A 74 -2.49 2.44 -6.44
C TYR A 74 -3.56 3.13 -5.62
N GLU A 75 -4.71 2.49 -5.51
CA GLU A 75 -5.87 2.93 -4.73
C GLU A 75 -6.29 1.82 -3.77
N LEU A 76 -6.83 2.16 -2.59
CA LEU A 76 -7.42 1.17 -1.68
C LEU A 76 -8.69 0.60 -2.31
N SER A 77 -8.84 -0.72 -2.28
CA SER A 77 -10.03 -1.39 -2.82
C SER A 77 -11.26 -1.29 -1.91
#